data_AF-A0A382H6P2-F1
#
_entry.id   AF-A0A382H6P2-F1
#
_cell.length_a   1.000
_cell.length_b   1.000
_cell.length_c   1.000
_cell.angle_alpha   90.00
_cell.angle_beta   90.00
_cell.angle_gamma   90.00
#
_symmetry.space_group_name_H-M   'P 1'
#
loop_
_entity.id
_entity.type
_entity.pdbx_description
1 polymer ?
#
loop_
_entity_poly.entity_id
_entity_poly.type
_entity_poly.pdbx_seq_one_letter_code
_entity_poly.pdbx_strand_id
1 'polypeptide(L)' 'MVEVDGQIAGTISLRKIREDSGEIKRMYVRLKFRGEKLGTLKIEEVIRVSKENRFPKLIWWIVRFLFRPPFIVI' A
#
# COMPACT_ATOMS: atom_id res chain seq x y z
N MET A 1 -6.02 -3.10 7.74
CA MET A 1 -7.39 -3.37 7.26
C MET A 1 -8.15 -2.06 7.17
N VAL A 2 -9.13 -1.94 6.27
CA VAL A 2 -9.98 -0.74 6.15
C VAL A 2 -11.41 -1.16 6.42
N GLU A 3 -12.11 -0.42 7.27
CA GLU A 3 -13.50 -0.64 7.61
C GLU A 3 -14.27 0.65 7.38
N VAL A 4 -15.48 0.52 6.83
CA VAL A 4 -16.46 1.61 6.63
C VAL A 4 -17.79 1.06 7.10
N ASP A 5 -18.43 1.74 8.05
CA ASP A 5 -19.75 1.37 8.62
C ASP A 5 -19.86 -0.11 9.04
N GLY A 6 -18.90 -0.61 9.81
CA GLY A 6 -18.89 -2.00 10.28
C GLY A 6 -18.52 -3.03 9.21
N GLN A 7 -18.18 -2.60 7.99
CA GLN A 7 -17.90 -3.49 6.87
C GLN A 7 -16.47 -3.35 6.38
N ILE A 8 -15.79 -4.49 6.20
CA ILE A 8 -14.45 -4.52 5.62
C ILE A 8 -14.51 -3.96 4.19
N ALA A 9 -13.85 -2.81 3.99
CA ALA A 9 -13.80 -2.08 2.73
C ALA A 9 -12.58 -2.43 1.89
N GLY A 10 -11.49 -2.85 2.53
CA GLY A 10 -10.26 -3.18 1.83
C GLY A 10 -9.14 -3.59 2.77
N THR A 11 -7.98 -3.83 2.17
CA THR A 11 -6.76 -4.13 2.93
C THR A 11 -5.52 -3.61 2.20
N ILE A 12 -4.48 -3.44 2.98
CA ILE A 12 -3.11 -3.18 2.55
C ILE A 12 -2.22 -3.85 3.59
N SER A 13 -1.09 -4.37 3.16
CA SER A 13 -0.09 -4.96 4.04
C SER A 13 1.27 -4.38 3.70
N LEU A 14 2.06 -4.10 4.73
CA LEU A 14 3.43 -3.64 4.62
C LEU A 14 4.34 -4.72 5.19
N ARG A 15 5.37 -5.12 4.44
CA ARG A 15 6.36 -6.10 4.87
C ARG A 15 7.74 -5.50 4.74
N LYS A 16 8.53 -5.47 5.82
CA LYS A 16 9.96 -5.14 5.71
C LYS A 16 10.69 -6.24 4.92
N ILE A 17 11.47 -5.86 3.92
CA ILE A 17 12.20 -6.80 3.04
C ILE A 17 13.72 -6.60 3.08
N ARG A 18 14.19 -5.40 3.43
CA ARG A 18 15.60 -5.07 3.69
C ARG A 18 15.70 -4.05 4.82
N GLU A 19 16.92 -3.67 5.18
CA GLU A 19 17.17 -2.67 6.23
C GLU A 19 16.46 -1.33 5.94
N ASP A 20 16.56 -0.85 4.69
CA ASP A 20 16.03 0.43 4.23
C ASP A 20 14.77 0.32 3.35
N SER A 21 14.25 -0.89 3.15
CA SER A 21 13.20 -1.17 2.16
C SER A 21 12.03 -2.00 2.72
N GLY A 22 10.82 -1.53 2.44
CA GLY A 22 9.55 -2.25 2.66
C GLY A 22 8.86 -2.61 1.34
N GLU A 23 7.97 -3.60 1.40
CA GLU A 23 7.15 -4.06 0.30
C GLU A 23 5.66 -3.90 0.64
N ILE A 24 4.92 -3.26 -0.27
CA ILE A 24 3.47 -3.18 -0.21
C ILE A 24 2.89 -4.46 -0.82
N LYS A 25 2.04 -5.15 -0.06
CA LYS A 25 1.34 -6.36 -0.47
C LYS A 25 -0.17 -6.24 -0.27
N ARG A 26 -0.92 -7.03 -1.05
CA ARG A 26 -2.36 -7.25 -0.88
C ARG A 26 -3.18 -5.95 -0.87
N MET A 27 -2.74 -4.90 -1.54
CA MET A 27 -3.53 -3.67 -1.65
C MET A 27 -4.78 -3.94 -2.48
N TYR A 28 -5.94 -3.79 -1.86
CA TYR A 28 -7.23 -4.01 -2.51
C TYR A 28 -8.33 -3.22 -1.81
N VAL A 29 -9.19 -2.58 -2.60
CA VAL A 29 -10.43 -1.95 -2.15
C VAL A 29 -11.60 -2.61 -2.87
N ARG A 30 -12.60 -3.05 -2.10
CA ARG A 30 -13.83 -3.66 -2.64
C ARG A 30 -14.52 -2.66 -3.55
N LEU A 31 -15.11 -3.17 -4.64
CA LEU A 31 -15.68 -2.35 -5.72
C LEU A 31 -16.66 -1.28 -5.20
N LYS A 32 -17.53 -1.65 -4.26
CA LYS A 32 -18.55 -0.76 -3.68
C LYS A 32 -18.01 0.44 -2.88
N PHE A 33 -16.72 0.44 -2.52
CA PHE A 33 -16.07 1.54 -1.79
C PHE A 33 -14.99 2.22 -2.63
N ARG A 34 -14.92 1.95 -3.94
CA ARG A 34 -14.04 2.68 -4.85
C ARG A 34 -14.63 4.06 -5.12
N GLY A 35 -13.77 5.06 -5.34
CA GLY A 35 -14.18 6.47 -5.42
C GLY A 35 -14.04 7.20 -4.08
N GLU A 36 -14.14 6.49 -2.96
CA GLU A 36 -14.04 7.02 -1.58
C GLU A 36 -12.60 7.33 -1.13
N LYS A 37 -11.62 7.37 -2.05
CA LYS A 37 -10.18 7.65 -1.77
C LYS A 37 -9.53 6.78 -0.68
N LEU A 38 -10.14 5.66 -0.29
CA LEU A 38 -9.63 4.73 0.73
C LEU A 38 -8.23 4.19 0.41
N GLY A 39 -7.94 3.96 -0.87
CA GLY A 39 -6.61 3.51 -1.30
C GLY A 39 -5.53 4.56 -1.03
N THR A 40 -5.81 5.83 -1.31
CA THR A 40 -4.89 6.95 -1.08
C THR A 40 -4.61 7.12 0.40
N LEU A 41 -5.66 7.16 1.23
CA LEU A 41 -5.53 7.27 2.69
C LEU A 41 -4.65 6.16 3.28
N LYS A 42 -4.77 4.94 2.75
CA LYS A 42 -3.99 3.80 3.22
C LYS A 42 -2.55 3.80 2.72
N ILE A 43 -2.29 4.34 1.52
CA ILE A 43 -0.91 4.53 1.05
C ILE A 43 -0.20 5.58 1.92
N GLU A 44 -0.85 6.68 2.26
CA GLU A 44 -0.27 7.72 3.14
C GLU A 44 0.07 7.16 4.52
N GLU A 45 -0.83 6.35 5.10
CA GLU A 45 -0.58 5.65 6.35
C GLU A 45 0.63 4.70 6.24
N VAL A 46 0.72 3.93 5.15
CA VAL A 46 1.87 3.05 4.89
C VAL A 46 3.17 3.84 4.76
N ILE A 47 3.18 4.96 4.03
CA ILE A 47 4.37 5.82 3.90
C ILE A 47 4.81 6.33 5.27
N ARG A 48 3.87 6.79 6.10
CA ARG A 48 4.17 7.25 7.47
C ARG A 48 4.81 6.16 8.31
N VAL A 49 4.17 4.98 8.37
CA VAL A 49 4.69 3.82 9.12
C VAL A 49 6.07 3.40 8.61
N SER A 50 6.29 3.43 7.30
CA SER A 50 7.58 3.10 6.69
C SER A 50 8.71 4.02 7.15
N LYS A 51 8.44 5.34 7.21
CA LYS A 51 9.39 6.36 7.68
C LYS A 51 9.69 6.20 9.16
N GLU A 52 8.67 5.99 9.99
CA GLU A 52 8.82 5.76 11.44
C GLU A 52 9.67 4.50 11.75
N ASN A 53 9.57 3.46 10.92
CA ASN A 53 10.27 2.19 11.11
C ASN A 53 11.61 2.07 10.35
N ARG A 54 12.15 3.20 9.86
CA ARG A 54 13.48 3.32 9.21
C ARG A 54 13.65 2.54 7.90
N PHE A 55 12.57 2.29 7.16
CA PHE A 55 12.66 1.75 5.80
C PHE A 55 11.89 2.65 4.81
N PRO A 56 12.47 3.79 4.38
CA PRO A 56 11.74 4.77 3.56
C PRO A 56 11.45 4.28 2.13
N LYS A 57 12.21 3.30 1.61
CA LYS A 57 12.00 2.80 0.25
C LYS A 57 10.83 1.81 0.24
N LEU A 58 9.79 2.12 -0.53
CA LEU A 58 8.63 1.24 -0.69
C LEU A 58 8.61 0.63 -2.08
N ILE A 59 8.50 -0.70 -2.15
CA ILE A 59 8.38 -1.45 -3.39
C ILE A 59 6.97 -2.00 -3.51
N TRP A 60 6.34 -1.81 -4.66
CA TRP A 60 5.05 -2.39 -4.96
C TRP A 60 5.12 -3.23 -6.24
N TRP A 61 5.06 -4.56 -6.08
CA TRP A 61 5.00 -5.48 -7.21
C TRP A 61 3.57 -5.57 -7.74
N ILE A 62 3.25 -4.73 -8.70
CA ILE A 62 2.03 -4.86 -9.49
C ILE A 62 2.30 -5.94 -10.54
N VAL A 63 1.37 -6.90 -10.69
CA VAL A 63 1.51 -7.96 -11.70
C VAL A 63 1.64 -7.31 -13.08
N ARG A 64 2.75 -7.62 -13.73
CA ARG A 64 3.31 -7.00 -14.93
C ARG A 64 2.61 -7.48 -16.19
N PHE A 65 1.35 -7.08 -16.39
CA PHE A 65 0.73 -7.15 -17.73
C PHE A 65 0.99 -5.87 -18.56
N LEU A 66 1.50 -4.80 -17.95
CA LEU A 66 1.93 -3.59 -18.66
C LEU A 66 3.15 -3.01 -17.92
N PHE A 67 4.28 -2.87 -18.62
CA PHE A 67 5.48 -2.11 -18.24
C PHE A 67 6.37 -2.62 -17.09
N ARG A 68 7.68 -2.47 -17.29
CA ARG A 68 8.73 -2.63 -16.27
C ARG A 68 8.42 -1.70 -15.09
N PRO A 69 8.50 -2.16 -13.82
CA PRO A 69 8.15 -1.31 -12.70
C PRO A 69 9.14 -0.13 -12.63
N PRO A 70 8.67 1.13 -12.62
CA PRO A 70 9.49 2.20 -12.09
C PRO A 70 9.66 1.93 -10.60
N PHE A 71 10.89 1.97 -10.11
CA PHE A 71 11.12 2.18 -8.68
C PHE A 71 10.43 3.50 -8.33
N ILE A 72 9.33 3.46 -7.58
CA ILE A 72 8.74 4.68 -7.04
C ILE A 72 9.51 4.97 -5.76
N VAL A 73 10.55 5.80 -5.88
CA VAL A 73 11.21 6.41 -4.73
C VAL A 73 10.37 7.64 -4.37
N ILE A 74 9.60 7.56 -3.28
CA ILE A 74 8.89 8.71 -2.67
C ILE A 74 9.72 9.22 -1.50
#